data_AF-A0ABD4Z500-F1
#
_entry.id   AF-A0ABD4Z500-F1
#
_cell.length_a   1.000
_cell.length_b   1.000
_cell.length_c   1.000
_cell.angle_alpha   90.00
_cell.angle_beta   90.00
_cell.angle_gamma   90.00
#
_symmetry.space_group_name_H-M   'P 1'
#
loop_
_entity.id
_entity.type
_entity.pdbx_description
1 polymer ?
#
loop_
_entity_poly.entity_id
_entity_poly.type
_entity_poly.pdbx_seq_one_letter_code
_entity_poly.pdbx_strand_id
1 'polypeptide(L)'
;MIINDDDVSKFQAYIIYGKNINEILKRIINYLNGCSNIISDSKLKNYFDIVCTNSSPQYVEFSDIKMLNDIILRSELGKGLVLKAESPRNDVYAIAFIPINQRNKDVASK
;
A
#
# COMPACT_ATOMS: atom_id res chain seq x y z
N MET A 1 -10.45 3.02 -1.51
CA MET A 1 -10.36 3.80 -2.78
C MET A 1 -9.70 2.92 -3.85
N ILE A 2 -10.00 3.06 -5.14
CA ILE A 2 -9.08 2.57 -6.20
C ILE A 2 -8.23 3.77 -6.56
N ILE A 3 -6.92 3.60 -6.52
CA ILE A 3 -5.98 4.69 -6.75
C ILE A 3 -5.52 4.64 -8.20
N ASN A 4 -5.62 5.79 -8.87
CA ASN A 4 -5.13 5.95 -10.23
C ASN A 4 -3.64 6.34 -10.21
N ASP A 5 -2.93 6.10 -11.30
CA ASP A 5 -1.51 6.42 -11.42
C ASP A 5 -1.20 7.89 -11.09
N ASP A 6 -2.09 8.81 -11.48
CA ASP A 6 -1.96 10.25 -11.22
C ASP A 6 -1.94 10.56 -9.72
N ASP A 7 -2.77 9.86 -8.92
CA ASP A 7 -2.89 10.08 -7.47
C ASP A 7 -1.61 9.68 -6.72
N VAL A 8 -0.87 8.70 -7.24
CA VAL A 8 0.37 8.20 -6.66
C VAL A 8 1.64 8.75 -7.29
N SER A 9 1.54 9.36 -8.47
CA SER A 9 2.68 9.92 -9.22
C SER A 9 3.48 10.96 -8.44
N LYS A 10 2.83 11.70 -7.54
CA LYS A 10 3.46 12.69 -6.66
C LYS A 10 4.37 12.04 -5.60
N PHE A 11 4.08 10.81 -5.20
CA PHE A 11 4.87 10.07 -4.24
C PHE A 11 5.98 9.27 -4.92
N GLN A 12 7.04 8.96 -4.18
CA GLN A 12 7.86 7.81 -4.51
C GLN A 12 7.05 6.54 -4.21
N ALA A 13 6.30 6.07 -5.20
CA ALA A 13 5.44 4.90 -5.14
C ALA A 13 5.81 3.89 -6.22
N TYR A 14 5.39 2.64 -6.01
CA TYR A 14 5.54 1.54 -6.97
C TYR A 14 4.18 0.94 -7.24
N ILE A 15 3.81 0.78 -8.51
CA ILE A 15 2.67 -0.04 -8.90
C ILE A 15 3.20 -1.38 -9.34
N ILE A 16 2.83 -2.42 -8.59
CA ILE A 16 3.30 -3.78 -8.80
C ILE A 16 2.16 -4.56 -9.45
N TYR A 17 2.44 -5.08 -10.64
CA TYR A 17 1.51 -5.88 -11.41
C TYR A 17 1.84 -7.37 -11.29
N GLY A 18 0.81 -8.23 -11.27
CA GLY A 18 1.01 -9.67 -11.26
C GLY A 18 -0.28 -10.46 -11.41
N LYS A 19 -0.16 -11.71 -11.89
CA LYS A 19 -1.31 -12.62 -11.99
C LYS A 19 -1.73 -13.22 -10.63
N ASN A 20 -0.84 -13.16 -9.64
CA ASN A 20 -1.08 -13.67 -8.30
C ASN A 20 -0.82 -12.56 -7.27
N ILE A 21 -1.91 -12.03 -6.70
CA ILE A 21 -1.83 -10.99 -5.67
C ILE A 21 -1.03 -11.43 -4.44
N ASN A 22 -1.09 -12.70 -4.04
CA ASN A 22 -0.38 -13.19 -2.86
C ASN A 22 1.15 -13.12 -3.05
N GLU A 23 1.65 -13.30 -4.28
CA GLU A 23 3.08 -13.13 -4.58
C GLU A 23 3.51 -11.66 -4.47
N ILE A 24 2.66 -10.74 -4.95
CA ILE A 24 2.89 -9.30 -4.82
C ILE A 24 2.98 -8.93 -3.33
N LEU A 25 1.99 -9.36 -2.54
CA LEU A 25 1.95 -9.05 -1.11
C LEU A 25 3.16 -9.64 -0.37
N LYS A 26 3.56 -10.89 -0.66
CA LYS A 26 4.77 -11.50 -0.07
C LYS A 26 6.04 -10.69 -0.35
N ARG A 27 6.20 -10.14 -1.56
CA ARG A 27 7.35 -9.27 -1.90
C ARG A 27 7.35 -8.00 -1.06
N ILE A 28 6.19 -7.36 -0.89
CA ILE A 28 6.05 -6.16 -0.06
C ILE A 28 6.32 -6.48 1.42
N ILE A 29 5.78 -7.58 1.93
CA ILE A 29 6.00 -8.04 3.31
C ILE A 29 7.49 -8.26 3.57
N ASN A 30 8.19 -8.91 2.64
CA ASN A 30 9.63 -9.13 2.76
C ASN A 30 10.41 -7.80 2.73
N TYR A 31 10.02 -6.86 1.85
CA TYR A 31 10.65 -5.54 1.78
C TYR A 31 10.49 -4.74 3.09
N LEU A 32 9.33 -4.82 3.73
CA LEU A 32 9.03 -4.13 4.98
C LEU A 32 9.40 -4.94 6.24
N ASN A 33 10.05 -6.09 6.09
CA ASN A 33 10.43 -6.99 7.18
C ASN A 33 9.23 -7.42 8.07
N GLY A 34 8.05 -7.61 7.50
CA GLY A 34 6.89 -8.15 8.21
C GLY A 34 5.58 -7.38 8.00
N CYS A 35 4.47 -7.98 8.43
CA CYS A 35 3.13 -7.42 8.21
C CYS A 35 2.80 -6.27 9.16
N SER A 36 3.40 -6.20 10.35
CA SER A 36 3.19 -5.11 11.31
C SER A 36 3.62 -3.73 10.80
N ASN A 37 4.48 -3.68 9.78
CA ASN A 37 4.96 -2.45 9.15
C ASN A 37 4.08 -2.01 7.98
N ILE A 38 2.97 -2.71 7.72
CA ILE A 38 2.06 -2.44 6.61
C ILE A 38 0.82 -1.72 7.12
N ILE A 39 0.42 -0.67 6.40
CA ILE A 39 -0.90 -0.05 6.50
C ILE A 39 -1.64 -0.38 5.19
N SER A 40 -2.69 -1.19 5.25
CA SER A 40 -3.37 -1.72 4.06
C SER A 40 -4.78 -1.19 3.92
N ASP A 41 -5.25 -1.02 2.68
CA ASP A 41 -6.70 -0.91 2.41
C ASP A 41 -7.43 -2.15 2.97
N SER A 42 -8.55 -1.94 3.66
CA SER A 42 -9.35 -3.02 4.26
C SER A 42 -9.83 -4.06 3.23
N LYS A 43 -9.99 -3.67 1.96
CA LYS A 43 -10.34 -4.57 0.85
C LYS A 43 -9.29 -5.65 0.58
N LEU A 44 -8.06 -5.45 1.04
CA LEU A 44 -6.99 -6.42 0.87
C LEU A 44 -6.86 -7.41 2.04
N LYS A 45 -7.68 -7.24 3.09
CA LYS A 45 -7.61 -8.03 4.32
C LYS A 45 -7.59 -9.54 4.07
N ASN A 46 -8.53 -10.04 3.26
CA ASN A 46 -8.61 -11.48 2.97
C ASN A 46 -7.33 -12.03 2.31
N TYR A 47 -6.61 -11.23 1.53
CA TYR A 47 -5.35 -11.64 0.92
C TYR A 47 -4.20 -11.61 1.93
N PHE A 48 -4.16 -10.59 2.78
CA PHE A 48 -3.17 -10.49 3.85
C PHE A 48 -3.33 -11.60 4.89
N ASP A 49 -4.54 -11.96 5.26
CA ASP A 49 -4.83 -13.04 6.21
C ASP A 49 -4.32 -14.42 5.69
N ILE A 50 -4.12 -14.58 4.38
CA ILE A 50 -3.53 -15.78 3.77
C ILE A 50 -1.99 -15.77 3.86
N VAL A 51 -1.36 -14.61 3.71
CA VAL A 51 0.11 -14.49 3.58
C VAL A 51 0.82 -14.11 4.88
N CYS A 52 0.09 -13.54 5.84
CA CYS A 52 0.61 -13.14 7.14
C CYS A 52 0.30 -14.22 8.19
N THR A 53 1.32 -14.65 8.94
CA THR A 53 1.18 -15.72 9.94
C THR A 53 1.23 -15.21 11.38
N ASN A 54 2.18 -14.32 11.70
CA ASN A 54 2.50 -13.94 13.08
C ASN A 54 2.16 -12.48 13.43
N SER A 55 1.81 -11.66 12.43
CA SER A 55 1.46 -10.25 12.60
C SER A 55 0.43 -9.88 11.54
N SER A 56 -0.29 -8.79 11.74
CA SER A 56 -1.24 -8.28 10.76
C SER A 56 -0.90 -6.84 10.36
N PRO A 57 -1.23 -6.44 9.12
CA PRO A 57 -1.27 -5.03 8.75
C PRO A 57 -2.26 -4.25 9.60
N GLN A 58 -2.01 -2.95 9.72
CA GLN A 58 -3.07 -2.02 10.12
C GLN A 58 -4.02 -1.82 8.93
N TYR A 59 -5.30 -2.18 9.09
CA TYR A 59 -6.30 -2.00 8.04
C TYR A 59 -6.99 -0.64 8.14
N VAL A 60 -7.17 0.01 7.01
CA VAL A 60 -7.81 1.33 6.90
C VAL A 60 -8.77 1.35 5.70
N GLU A 61 -9.94 1.95 5.86
CA GLU A 61 -10.83 2.27 4.76
C GLU A 61 -10.46 3.63 4.17
N PHE A 62 -9.68 3.63 3.09
CA PHE A 62 -9.29 4.88 2.42
C PHE A 62 -10.46 5.45 1.62
N SER A 63 -10.97 6.62 2.05
CA SER A 63 -12.05 7.36 1.38
C SER A 63 -11.54 8.30 0.29
N ASP A 64 -10.38 8.92 0.50
CA ASP A 64 -9.85 10.00 -0.34
C ASP A 64 -8.33 10.16 -0.18
N ILE A 65 -7.75 11.03 -1.02
CA ILE A 65 -6.32 11.34 -1.03
C ILE A 65 -5.85 12.12 0.21
N LYS A 66 -6.74 12.88 0.86
CA LYS A 66 -6.38 13.64 2.06
C LYS A 66 -6.11 12.69 3.22
N MET A 67 -6.95 11.66 3.39
CA MET A 67 -6.73 10.61 4.36
C MET A 67 -5.41 9.87 4.13
N LEU A 68 -5.05 9.63 2.87
CA LEU A 68 -3.76 9.05 2.50
C LEU A 68 -2.59 9.95 2.94
N ASN A 69 -2.65 11.25 2.64
CA ASN A 69 -1.65 12.23 3.10
C ASN A 69 -1.53 12.22 4.64
N ASP A 70 -2.66 12.30 5.35
CA ASP A 70 -2.71 12.33 6.81
C ASP A 70 -2.06 11.08 7.41
N ILE A 71 -2.30 9.91 6.81
CA ILE A 71 -1.70 8.64 7.23
C ILE A 71 -0.18 8.65 7.01
N ILE A 72 0.29 9.12 5.85
CA ILE A 72 1.73 9.21 5.57
C ILE A 72 2.41 10.13 6.60
N LEU A 73 1.79 11.28 6.92
CA LEU A 73 2.35 12.25 7.85
C LEU A 73 2.43 11.72 9.29
N ARG A 74 1.37 11.10 9.79
CA ARG A 74 1.30 10.64 11.19
C ARG A 74 2.05 9.33 11.47
N SER A 75 2.31 8.52 10.45
CA SER A 75 2.89 7.19 10.64
C SER A 75 4.40 7.24 10.77
N GLU A 76 4.97 6.25 11.44
CA GLU A 76 6.43 6.13 11.61
C GLU A 76 7.15 5.82 10.30
N LEU A 77 8.41 6.27 10.21
CA LEU A 77 9.29 5.92 9.10
C LEU A 77 9.55 4.41 9.08
N GLY A 78 9.70 3.86 7.87
CA GLY A 78 9.94 2.42 7.67
C GLY A 78 8.66 1.59 7.55
N LYS A 79 7.48 2.18 7.79
CA LYS A 79 6.19 1.60 7.40
C LYS A 79 5.93 1.75 5.91
N GLY A 80 4.88 1.14 5.40
CA GLY A 80 4.42 1.33 4.03
C GLY A 80 2.91 1.18 3.85
N LEU A 81 2.34 1.97 2.95
CA LEU A 81 0.94 1.85 2.54
C LEU A 81 0.81 0.86 1.39
N VAL A 82 -0.22 0.02 1.46
CA VAL A 82 -0.54 -0.98 0.43
C VAL A 82 -2.00 -0.84 0.03
N LEU A 83 -2.22 -0.48 -1.24
CA LEU A 83 -3.50 -0.02 -1.76
C LEU A 83 -3.80 -0.76 -3.06
N LYS A 84 -5.07 -1.02 -3.35
CA LYS A 84 -5.46 -1.56 -4.65
C LYS A 84 -5.36 -0.46 -5.71
N ALA A 85 -4.62 -0.73 -6.77
CA ALA A 85 -4.53 0.16 -7.93
C ALA A 85 -5.46 -0.32 -9.04
N GLU A 86 -5.75 0.56 -9.99
CA GLU A 86 -6.41 0.16 -11.23
C GLU A 86 -5.48 -0.75 -12.03
N SER A 87 -6.04 -1.84 -12.56
CA SER A 87 -5.28 -2.74 -13.43
C SER A 87 -5.67 -2.48 -14.87
N PRO A 88 -4.71 -2.34 -15.80
CA PRO A 88 -5.00 -2.17 -17.22
C PRO A 88 -5.62 -3.42 -17.85
N ARG A 89 -5.66 -4.55 -17.13
CA ARG A 89 -6.18 -5.84 -17.61
C ARG A 89 -6.96 -6.56 -16.51
N ASN A 90 -8.08 -7.18 -16.89
CA ASN A 90 -8.95 -7.92 -15.97
C ASN A 90 -8.31 -9.17 -15.37
N ASP A 91 -7.28 -9.74 -16.01
CA ASP A 91 -6.56 -10.95 -15.57
C ASP A 91 -5.27 -10.65 -14.77
N VAL A 92 -5.03 -9.38 -14.44
CA VAL A 92 -3.83 -8.92 -13.72
C VAL A 92 -4.27 -8.13 -12.49
N TYR A 93 -3.62 -8.36 -11.36
CA TYR A 93 -3.75 -7.53 -10.16
C TYR A 93 -2.73 -6.39 -10.22
N ALA A 94 -3.16 -5.22 -9.75
CA ALA A 94 -2.30 -4.05 -9.56
C ALA A 94 -2.38 -3.60 -8.10
N ILE A 95 -1.21 -3.47 -7.46
CA ILE A 95 -1.08 -3.00 -6.08
C ILE A 95 -0.16 -1.79 -6.06
N ALA A 96 -0.67 -0.69 -5.54
CA ALA A 96 0.13 0.48 -5.22
C ALA A 96 0.81 0.28 -3.87
N PHE A 97 2.12 0.45 -3.86
CA PHE A 97 2.96 0.43 -2.67
C PHE A 97 3.61 1.80 -2.47
N ILE A 98 3.38 2.42 -1.32
CA ILE A 98 3.94 3.74 -0.96
C ILE A 98 4.74 3.59 0.35
N PRO A 99 6.09 3.59 0.32
CA PRO A 99 6.88 3.58 1.53
C PRO A 99 6.71 4.88 2.33
N ILE A 100 6.66 4.77 3.66
CA ILE A 100 6.67 5.94 4.55
C ILE A 100 8.14 6.28 4.82
N ASN A 101 8.64 7.17 3.98
CA ASN A 101 9.98 7.76 4.07
C ASN A 101 9.87 9.29 4.15
N GLN A 102 11.00 9.96 4.40
CA GLN A 102 11.02 11.42 4.54
C GLN A 102 10.47 12.12 3.29
N ARG A 103 10.86 11.67 2.10
CA ARG A 103 10.40 12.23 0.83
C ARG A 103 8.87 12.20 0.70
N ASN A 104 8.23 11.07 0.99
CA ASN A 104 6.78 10.95 0.89
C ASN A 104 6.04 11.75 1.97
N LYS A 105 6.66 11.96 3.14
CA LYS A 105 6.14 12.92 4.13
C LYS A 105 6.21 14.36 3.62
N ASP A 106 7.32 14.75 2.99
CA ASP A 106 7.49 16.10 2.43
C ASP A 106 6.53 16.37 1.24
N VAL A 107 6.13 15.34 0.51
CA VAL A 107 5.10 15.43 -0.53
C VAL A 107 3.71 15.54 0.10
N ALA A 108 3.42 14.76 1.13
CA ALA A 108 2.11 14.76 1.79
C ALA A 108 1.80 16.06 2.55
N SER A 109 2.82 16.83 2.93
CA SER A 109 2.67 18.12 3.65
C SER A 109 2.44 19.32 2.73
N LYS A 110 2.49 19.14 1.41
CA LYS A 110 2.22 20.16 0.38
C LYS A 110 0.80 20.04 -0.14
#